data_AF-A0A662VJ16-F1
#
_entry.id   AF-A0A662VJ16-F1
#
_cell.length_a   1.000
_cell.length_b   1.000
_cell.length_c   1.000
_cell.angle_alpha   90.00
_cell.angle_beta   90.00
_cell.angle_gamma   90.00
#
_symmetry.space_group_name_H-M   'P 1'
#
loop_
_entity.id
_entity.type
_entity.pdbx_description
1 polymer ?
#
loop_
_entity_poly.entity_id
_entity_poly.type
_entity_poly.pdbx_seq_one_letter_code
_entity_poly.pdbx_strand_id
1 'polypeptide(L)' 'MMDVPPLVILAVLFIAAWFTGSKVLKMATLAAFFLLPVTHGVTFNADWNFIKDVLDYWLKQLGGILVNTISDKLGI' A
#
# COMPACT_ATOMS: atom_id res chain seq x y z
N MET A 1 3.75 -19.49 -1.43
CA MET A 1 3.62 -18.28 -2.28
C MET A 1 4.28 -17.17 -1.49
N MET A 2 5.26 -16.45 -2.03
CA MET A 2 5.92 -15.37 -1.28
C MET A 2 4.87 -14.29 -0.97
N ASP A 3 4.60 -14.04 0.31
CA ASP A 3 3.70 -12.97 0.76
C ASP A 3 4.36 -11.62 0.42
N VAL A 4 4.11 -11.12 -0.79
CA VAL A 4 4.61 -9.82 -1.22
C VAL A 4 3.77 -8.75 -0.50
N PRO A 5 4.41 -7.83 0.25
CA PRO A 5 3.66 -6.80 0.95
C PRO A 5 2.85 -5.95 -0.04
N PRO A 6 1.56 -5.68 0.21
CA PRO A 6 0.73 -4.88 -0.69
C PRO A 6 1.33 -3.49 -0.97
N LEU A 7 2.11 -2.94 -0.03
CA LEU A 7 2.82 -1.68 -0.23
C LEU A 7 3.88 -1.77 -1.34
N VAL A 8 4.57 -2.90 -1.48
CA VAL A 8 5.56 -3.13 -2.54
C VAL A 8 4.88 -3.17 -3.90
N ILE A 9 3.74 -3.85 -4.00
CA ILE A 9 2.92 -3.88 -5.23
C ILE A 9 2.48 -2.47 -5.61
N LEU A 10 2.01 -1.70 -4.62
CA LEU A 10 1.59 -0.32 -4.83
C LEU A 10 2.76 0.57 -5.30
N ALA A 11 3.94 0.43 -4.70
CA ALA A 11 5.13 1.19 -5.08
C ALA A 11 5.56 0.89 -6.53
N VAL A 12 5.54 -0.38 -6.94
CA VAL A 12 5.85 -0.79 -8.32
C VAL A 12 4.84 -0.20 -9.30
N LEU A 13 3.54 -0.28 -9.00
CA LEU A 13 2.49 0.32 -9.82
C LEU A 13 2.61 1.84 -9.90
N PHE A 14 3.00 2.50 -8.81
CA PHE A 14 3.21 3.94 -8.78
C PHE A 14 4.39 4.36 -9.66
N ILE A 15 5.53 3.67 -9.53
CA ILE A 15 6.72 3.90 -10.36
C ILE A 15 6.38 3.64 -11.83
N ALA A 16 5.74 2.52 -12.14
CA ALA A 16 5.31 2.20 -13.49
C ALA A 16 4.36 3.28 -14.05
N ALA A 17 3.41 3.78 -13.25
CA ALA A 17 2.46 4.78 -13.69
C ALA A 17 3.12 6.15 -13.92
N TRP A 18 4.17 6.46 -13.17
CA TRP A 18 4.98 7.66 -13.34
C TRP A 18 5.77 7.64 -14.65
N PHE A 19 6.44 6.53 -14.95
CA PHE A 19 7.27 6.39 -16.16
C PHE A 19 6.46 6.20 -17.44
N THR A 20 5.31 5.52 -17.36
CA THR A 20 4.53 5.19 -18.57
C THR A 20 3.67 6.37 -19.05
N GLY A 21 3.45 7.40 -18.22
CA GLY A 21 2.61 8.56 -18.54
C GLY A 21 1.12 8.25 -18.79
N SER A 22 0.74 6.98 -18.77
CA SER A 22 -0.58 6.48 -19.13
C SER A 22 -1.62 6.79 -18.06
N LYS A 23 -2.72 7.44 -18.47
CA LYS A 23 -3.87 7.72 -17.61
C LYS A 23 -4.50 6.42 -17.07
N VAL A 24 -4.49 5.35 -17.87
CA VAL A 24 -5.02 4.04 -17.47
C VAL A 24 -4.21 3.47 -16.32
N LEU A 25 -2.88 3.54 -16.40
CA LEU A 25 -2.03 3.02 -15.34
C LEU A 25 -2.19 3.83 -14.04
N LYS A 26 -2.34 5.15 -14.13
CA LYS A 26 -2.62 6.01 -12.97
C LYS A 26 -3.95 5.65 -12.30
N MET A 27 -4.99 5.39 -13.09
CA MET A 27 -6.29 4.94 -12.54
C MET A 27 -6.19 3.53 -11.95
N ALA A 28 -5.42 2.63 -12.56
CA ALA A 28 -5.18 1.30 -12.02
C ALA A 28 -4.42 1.35 -10.68
N THR A 29 -3.39 2.21 -10.56
CA THR A 29 -2.66 2.43 -9.31
C THR A 29 -3.58 3.01 -8.24
N LEU A 30 -4.46 3.94 -8.59
CA LEU A 30 -5.45 4.49 -7.67
C LEU A 30 -6.46 3.42 -7.23
N ALA A 31 -6.96 2.59 -8.15
CA ALA A 31 -7.85 1.49 -7.81
C ALA A 31 -7.15 0.48 -6.88
N ALA A 32 -5.89 0.13 -7.17
CA ALA A 32 -5.08 -0.75 -6.34
C ALA A 32 -4.88 -0.16 -4.93
N PHE A 33 -4.71 1.16 -4.80
CA PHE A 33 -4.61 1.84 -3.50
C PHE A 33 -5.80 1.58 -2.57
N PHE A 34 -7.01 1.47 -3.13
CA PHE A 34 -8.21 1.20 -2.35
C PHE A 34 -8.55 -0.29 -2.25
N LEU A 35 -8.25 -1.08 -3.29
CA LEU A 35 -8.63 -2.48 -3.37
C LEU A 35 -7.62 -3.43 -2.70
N LEU A 36 -6.32 -3.10 -2.70
CA LEU A 36 -5.30 -3.96 -2.12
C LEU A 36 -5.54 -4.26 -0.63
N PRO A 37 -5.88 -3.28 0.24
CA PRO A 37 -6.16 -3.60 1.63
C PRO A 37 -7.38 -4.53 1.77
N VAL A 38 -8.41 -4.34 0.93
CA VAL A 38 -9.62 -5.18 0.91
C VAL A 38 -9.30 -6.62 0.54
N THR A 39 -8.44 -6.82 -0.47
CA THR A 39 -7.97 -8.16 -0.86
C THR A 39 -7.13 -8.85 0.22
N HIS A 40 -6.57 -8.10 1.17
CA HIS A 40 -5.83 -8.61 2.32
C HIS A 40 -6.69 -8.69 3.59
N GLY A 41 -8.02 -8.65 3.47
CA GLY A 41 -8.96 -8.86 4.57
C GLY A 41 -9.31 -7.60 5.36
N VAL A 42 -8.92 -6.40 4.89
CA VAL A 42 -9.29 -5.13 5.53
C VAL A 42 -10.64 -4.64 4.98
N THR A 43 -11.67 -4.68 5.81
CA THR A 43 -12.95 -4.04 5.52
C THR A 43 -12.96 -2.62 6.04
N PHE A 44 -13.14 -1.65 5.13
CA PHE A 44 -13.38 -0.27 5.48
C PHE A 44 -14.89 0.01 5.49
N ASN A 45 -15.33 0.83 6.44
CA ASN A 45 -16.67 1.39 6.37
C ASN A 45 -16.66 2.54 5.35
N ALA A 46 -17.68 2.61 4.48
CA ALA A 46 -17.85 3.69 3.52
C ALA A 46 -18.44 4.94 4.20
N ASP A 47 -17.74 5.42 5.23
CA ASP A 47 -18.08 6.63 5.97
C ASP A 47 -17.06 7.76 5.66
N TRP A 48 -17.18 8.88 6.36
CA TRP A 48 -16.24 10.00 6.22
C TRP A 48 -14.80 9.66 6.65
N ASN A 49 -14.61 8.56 7.38
CA ASN A 49 -13.31 8.08 7.83
C ASN A 49 -12.68 7.10 6.84
N PHE A 50 -13.40 6.62 5.82
CA PHE A 50 -12.89 5.68 4.81
C PHE A 50 -11.49 6.04 4.31
N ILE A 51 -11.28 7.29 3.86
CA ILE A 51 -9.99 7.76 3.34
C ILE A 51 -8.91 7.70 4.42
N LYS A 52 -9.27 8.11 5.65
CA LYS A 52 -8.35 8.10 6.79
C LYS A 52 -7.95 6.67 7.16
N ASP A 53 -8.88 5.73 7.14
CA ASP A 53 -8.64 4.33 7.48
C ASP A 53 -7.75 3.64 6.42
N VAL A 54 -8.01 3.93 5.14
CA VAL A 54 -7.14 3.47 4.05
C VAL A 54 -5.73 4.03 4.22
N LEU A 55 -5.60 5.33 4.51
CA LEU A 55 -4.29 5.94 4.77
C LEU A 55 -3.60 5.34 6.00
N ASP A 56 -4.33 5.10 7.08
CA ASP A 56 -3.79 4.50 8.32
C ASP A 56 -3.28 3.08 8.07
N TYR A 57 -3.96 2.29 7.24
CA TYR A 57 -3.47 0.99 6.78
C TYR A 57 -2.12 1.10 6.07
N TRP A 58 -2.00 2.02 5.11
CA TRP A 58 -0.75 2.23 4.37
C TRP A 58 0.37 2.74 5.27
N LEU A 59 0.06 3.64 6.21
CA LEU A 59 1.01 4.13 7.20
C LEU A 59 1.48 3.03 8.16
N LYS A 60 0.59 2.12 8.58
CA LYS A 60 0.97 0.95 9.39
C LYS A 60 1.88 0.00 8.64
N GLN A 61 1.62 -0.27 7.36
CA GLN A 61 2.52 -1.05 6.50
C GLN A 61 3.90 -0.40 6.39
N LEU A 62 3.95 0.91 6.13
CA LEU A 62 5.19 1.69 6.09
C LEU A 62 5.94 1.65 7.44
N GLY A 63 5.21 1.84 8.54
CA GLY A 63 5.75 1.78 9.90
C GLY A 63 6.33 0.40 10.21
N GLY A 64 5.63 -0.68 9.86
CA GLY A 64 6.12 -2.05 10.04
C GLY A 64 7.41 -2.31 9.27
N ILE A 65 7.51 -1.84 8.02
CA ILE A 65 8.74 -1.97 7.21
C ILE A 65 9.89 -1.17 7.83
N LEU A 66 9.64 0.06 8.29
CA LEU A 66 10.64 0.89 8.95
C LEU A 66 11.13 0.28 10.26
N VAL A 67 10.21 -0.18 11.11
CA VAL A 67 10.53 -0.83 12.40
C VAL A 67 11.32 -2.11 12.16
N ASN A 68 10.92 -2.95 11.20
CA ASN A 68 11.67 -4.16 10.85
C ASN A 68 13.07 -3.82 10.31
N THR A 69 13.18 -2.81 9.45
CA THR A 69 14.49 -2.36 8.92
C THR A 69 15.41 -1.84 10.03
N ILE A 70 14.85 -1.12 11.01
CA ILE A 70 15.60 -0.61 12.15
C ILE A 70 15.99 -1.75 13.11
N SER A 71 15.08 -2.68 13.38
CA SER A 71 15.32 -3.85 14.24
C SER A 71 16.40 -4.75 13.65
N ASP A 72 16.31 -5.06 12.35
CA ASP A 72 17.34 -5.81 11.61
C ASP A 72 18.72 -5.13 11.65
N LYS A 73 18.76 -3.79 11.59
CA LYS A 73 20.01 -3.02 11.68
C LYS A 73 20.55 -2.91 13.11
N LEU A 74 19.69 -2.97 14.12
CA LEU A 74 20.06 -2.92 15.54
C LEU A 74 20.31 -4.31 16.14
N GLY A 75 20.02 -5.39 15.40
CA GLY A 75 20.24 -6.76 15.83
C GLY A 75 19.32 -7.23 16.95
N ILE A 76 18.11 -6.64 17.05
CA ILE A 76 17.08 -6.98 18.04
C ILE A 76 15.88 -7.59 17.33
#